data_AF-A0A0A0R1V6-F1
#
_entry.id   AF-A0A0A0R1V6-F1
#
_cell.length_a   1.000
_cell.length_b   1.000
_cell.length_c   1.000
_cell.angle_alpha   90.00
_cell.angle_beta   90.00
_cell.angle_gamma   90.00
#
_symmetry.space_group_name_H-M   'P 1'
#
loop_
_entity.id
_entity.type
_entity.pdbx_description
1 polymer ?
#
loop_
_entity_poly.entity_id
_entity_poly.type
_entity_poly.pdbx_seq_one_letter_code
_entity_poly.pdbx_strand_id
1 'polypeptide(L)'
;GTERVVVSQLVRSPGVYFERTPEKNSDKDVYSARIIPSRGAWLEFEIDKRDQVAVRIDRKRKQSVTVFLKALGLTHDEIREEFAGYESIELTLEKDDIKTKEEALKDIYRKLRPGEQVATEAARALLDNFYFNAKRYDLAKVGRYKLNRKLGIDAPITDSVLSVADVVATIKYLVALHAGDEKLPGVRKGEPVEISLDVDDIDHFGNRRIRAVGELIQNQVRTGLSRMERVVRERMT
;
A
#
# COMPACT_ATOMS: atom_id res chain seq x y z
N GLY A 1 1.73 -9.37 -41.30
CA GLY A 1 0.28 -9.53 -41.49
C GLY A 1 -0.15 -10.90 -41.03
N THR A 2 -0.06 -11.16 -39.73
CA THR A 2 -0.58 -12.38 -39.11
C THR A 2 -1.70 -11.95 -38.19
N GLU A 3 -2.86 -12.61 -38.27
CA GLU A 3 -3.97 -12.35 -37.37
C GLU A 3 -3.57 -12.64 -35.92
N ARG A 4 -4.03 -11.78 -35.00
CA ARG A 4 -3.75 -11.89 -33.57
C ARG A 4 -5.02 -11.65 -32.80
N VAL A 5 -5.24 -12.45 -31.76
CA VAL A 5 -6.35 -12.29 -30.83
C VAL A 5 -5.79 -11.88 -29.48
N VAL A 6 -6.32 -10.80 -28.91
CA VAL A 6 -6.00 -10.40 -27.54
C VAL A 6 -6.99 -11.07 -26.60
N VAL A 7 -6.47 -11.83 -25.64
CA VAL A 7 -7.28 -12.58 -24.67
C VAL A 7 -7.48 -11.73 -23.42
N SER A 8 -8.72 -11.67 -22.94
CA SER A 8 -9.05 -11.02 -21.68
C SER A 8 -8.37 -11.76 -20.51
N GLN A 9 -7.92 -11.01 -19.50
CA GLN A 9 -7.13 -11.58 -18.40
C GLN A 9 -7.93 -11.58 -17.10
N LEU A 10 -7.82 -12.65 -16.32
CA LEU A 10 -8.31 -12.67 -14.94
C LEU A 10 -7.23 -12.07 -14.02
N VAL A 11 -7.53 -10.93 -13.38
CA VAL A 11 -6.60 -10.20 -12.51
C VAL A 11 -7.19 -10.03 -11.12
N ARG A 12 -6.36 -9.71 -10.12
CA ARG A 12 -6.86 -9.37 -8.78
C ARG A 12 -7.74 -8.12 -8.84
N SER A 13 -8.87 -8.16 -8.14
CA SER A 13 -9.79 -7.03 -8.01
C SER A 13 -9.20 -5.95 -7.09
N PRO A 14 -9.59 -4.68 -7.24
CA PRO A 14 -9.12 -3.63 -6.33
C PRO A 14 -9.56 -3.88 -4.88
N GLY A 15 -8.70 -3.57 -3.92
CA GLY A 15 -8.97 -3.78 -2.50
C GLY A 15 -7.69 -3.98 -1.69
N VAL A 16 -7.86 -4.37 -0.42
CA VAL A 16 -6.78 -4.77 0.48
C VAL A 16 -6.87 -6.28 0.73
N TYR A 17 -5.73 -6.96 0.75
CA TYR A 17 -5.62 -8.40 0.91
C TYR A 17 -4.54 -8.74 1.93
N PHE A 18 -4.82 -9.69 2.81
CA PHE A 18 -3.89 -10.20 3.81
C PHE A 18 -3.52 -11.65 3.50
N GLU A 19 -2.25 -11.99 3.60
CA GLU A 19 -1.74 -13.34 3.31
C GLU A 19 -0.77 -13.77 4.40
N ARG A 20 -0.84 -15.05 4.77
CA ARG A 20 0.14 -15.73 5.63
C ARG A 20 0.89 -16.75 4.79
N THR A 21 2.21 -16.65 4.73
CA THR A 21 3.06 -17.57 3.96
C THR A 21 4.15 -18.15 4.86
N PRO A 22 4.33 -19.49 4.90
CA PRO A 22 5.42 -20.08 5.66
C PRO A 22 6.77 -19.72 5.03
N GLU A 23 7.71 -19.28 5.86
CA GLU A 23 9.09 -19.02 5.43
C GLU A 23 9.84 -20.34 5.23
N LYS A 24 10.53 -20.51 4.10
CA LYS A 24 11.13 -21.81 3.74
C LYS A 24 12.28 -22.23 4.66
N ASN A 25 12.92 -21.27 5.32
CA ASN A 25 14.13 -21.45 6.11
C ASN A 25 13.93 -21.04 7.58
N SER A 26 12.69 -20.99 8.07
CA SER A 26 12.37 -20.59 9.44
C SER A 26 11.02 -21.19 9.83
N ASP A 27 10.84 -21.50 11.12
CA ASP A 27 9.54 -21.92 11.66
C ASP A 27 8.55 -20.74 11.84
N LYS A 28 8.84 -19.61 11.20
CA LYS A 28 8.05 -18.39 11.30
C LYS A 28 7.29 -18.16 10.01
N ASP A 29 6.05 -17.72 10.16
CA ASP A 29 5.24 -17.26 9.04
C ASP A 29 5.53 -15.80 8.71
N VAL A 30 5.50 -15.48 7.43
CA VAL A 30 5.51 -14.11 6.91
C VAL A 30 4.08 -13.68 6.70
N TYR A 31 3.70 -12.57 7.33
CA TYR A 31 2.40 -11.95 7.15
C TYR A 31 2.56 -10.76 6.21
N SER A 32 1.67 -10.64 5.23
CA SER A 32 1.72 -9.52 4.28
C SER A 32 0.35 -8.93 4.02
N ALA A 33 0.32 -7.62 3.77
CA ALA A 33 -0.86 -6.90 3.33
C ALA A 33 -0.57 -6.22 1.99
N ARG A 34 -1.50 -6.32 1.04
CA ARG A 34 -1.37 -5.68 -0.29
C ARG A 34 -2.59 -4.84 -0.60
N ILE A 35 -2.39 -3.54 -0.77
CA ILE A 35 -3.40 -2.62 -1.30
C ILE A 35 -3.21 -2.54 -2.80
N ILE A 36 -4.20 -3.07 -3.53
CA ILE A 36 -4.22 -3.14 -4.99
C ILE A 36 -5.25 -2.12 -5.50
N PRO A 37 -4.84 -1.04 -6.17
CA PRO A 37 -5.78 -0.11 -6.78
C PRO A 37 -6.36 -0.63 -8.10
N SER A 38 -7.42 0.01 -8.58
CA SER A 38 -7.87 -0.14 -9.97
C SER A 38 -6.82 0.43 -10.93
N ARG A 39 -6.22 1.56 -10.54
CA ARG A 39 -5.16 2.25 -11.28
C ARG A 39 -4.24 2.98 -10.30
N GLY A 40 -2.94 2.86 -10.49
CA GLY A 40 -1.93 3.52 -9.64
C GLY A 40 -0.91 2.53 -9.10
N ALA A 41 -0.04 3.00 -8.21
CA ALA A 41 1.01 2.19 -7.60
C ALA A 41 0.43 1.22 -6.56
N TRP A 42 1.07 0.07 -6.41
CA TRP A 42 0.74 -0.85 -5.32
C TRP A 42 1.41 -0.39 -4.03
N LEU A 43 0.73 -0.61 -2.91
CA LEU A 43 1.28 -0.40 -1.57
C LEU A 43 1.23 -1.73 -0.82
N GLU A 44 2.40 -2.22 -0.41
CA GLU A 44 2.55 -3.55 0.16
C GLU A 44 3.27 -3.44 1.50
N PHE A 45 2.76 -4.15 2.51
CA PHE A 45 3.36 -4.28 3.83
C PHE A 45 3.68 -5.73 4.10
N GLU A 46 4.74 -5.98 4.87
CA GLU A 46 5.19 -7.33 5.20
C GLU A 46 5.85 -7.32 6.57
N ILE A 47 5.50 -8.30 7.39
CA ILE A 47 6.20 -8.63 8.63
C ILE A 47 7.10 -9.81 8.30
N ASP A 48 8.41 -9.57 8.32
CA ASP A 48 9.39 -10.59 7.97
C ASP A 48 9.70 -11.51 9.16
N LYS A 49 10.50 -12.55 8.92
CA LYS A 49 10.92 -13.52 9.96
C LYS A 49 11.70 -12.93 11.13
N ARG A 50 12.10 -11.65 11.07
CA ARG A 50 12.77 -10.91 12.15
C ARG A 50 11.79 -9.98 12.88
N ASP A 51 10.50 -10.26 12.71
CA ASP A 51 9.36 -9.55 13.29
C ASP A 51 9.37 -8.04 12.97
N GLN A 52 10.01 -7.64 11.87
CA GLN A 52 10.07 -6.24 11.45
C GLN A 52 9.05 -5.96 10.36
N VAL A 53 8.41 -4.80 10.48
CA VAL A 53 7.39 -4.34 9.55
C VAL A 53 8.04 -3.49 8.46
N ALA A 54 7.97 -4.00 7.24
CA ALA A 54 8.50 -3.34 6.06
C ALA A 54 7.37 -2.90 5.12
N VAL A 55 7.65 -1.87 4.32
CA VAL A 55 6.80 -1.39 3.23
C VAL A 55 7.53 -1.52 1.88
N ARG A 56 6.79 -1.86 0.83
CA ARG A 56 7.21 -1.69 -0.57
C ARG A 56 6.23 -0.75 -1.27
N ILE A 57 6.79 0.34 -1.82
CA ILE A 57 6.06 1.35 -2.60
C ILE A 57 6.29 1.05 -4.07
N ASP A 58 5.24 0.91 -4.87
CA ASP A 58 5.31 0.66 -6.31
C ASP A 58 6.26 -0.50 -6.71
N ARG A 59 6.20 -1.60 -5.93
CA ARG A 59 7.03 -2.80 -6.12
C ARG A 59 8.53 -2.53 -6.10
N LYS A 60 8.97 -1.46 -5.45
CA LYS A 60 10.39 -1.14 -5.24
C LYS A 60 10.94 -1.85 -4.00
N ARG A 61 12.17 -1.50 -3.63
CA ARG A 61 12.90 -2.08 -2.50
C ARG A 61 12.13 -1.87 -1.18
N LYS A 62 12.26 -2.85 -0.28
CA LYS A 62 11.71 -2.77 1.08
C LYS A 62 12.29 -1.57 1.82
N GLN A 63 11.46 -0.93 2.62
CA GLN A 63 11.81 0.16 3.52
C GLN A 63 11.15 -0.09 4.87
N SER A 64 11.64 0.54 5.94
CA SER A 64 10.95 0.47 7.23
C SER A 64 9.56 1.11 7.13
N VAL A 65 8.55 0.49 7.75
CA VAL A 65 7.19 1.07 7.81
C VAL A 65 7.17 2.36 8.62
N THR A 66 8.03 2.50 9.63
CA THR A 66 8.07 3.67 10.52
C THR A 66 8.55 4.91 9.77
N VAL A 67 9.55 4.75 8.90
CA VAL A 67 10.02 5.79 7.97
C VAL A 67 8.87 6.22 7.04
N PHE A 68 8.08 5.27 6.56
CA PHE A 68 6.92 5.58 5.72
C PHE A 68 5.82 6.35 6.46
N LEU A 69 5.49 5.95 7.69
CA LEU A 69 4.52 6.66 8.54
C LEU A 69 5.01 8.09 8.87
N LYS A 70 6.30 8.26 9.17
CA LYS A 70 6.93 9.58 9.36
C LYS A 70 6.82 10.46 8.12
N ALA A 71 7.04 9.90 6.93
CA ALA A 71 6.88 10.61 5.67
C ALA A 71 5.42 11.03 5.39
N LEU A 72 4.45 10.24 5.82
CA LEU A 72 3.03 10.60 5.77
C LEU A 72 2.68 11.72 6.75
N GLY A 73 3.43 11.82 7.85
CA GLY A 73 3.38 12.95 8.77
C GLY A 73 3.15 12.58 10.23
N LEU A 74 3.14 11.30 10.56
CA LEU A 74 3.07 10.87 11.95
C LEU A 74 4.42 11.10 12.63
N THR A 75 4.38 11.58 13.87
CA THR A 75 5.54 11.70 14.74
C THR A 75 5.92 10.35 15.33
N HIS A 76 7.12 10.26 15.88
CA HIS A 76 7.59 9.06 16.56
C HIS A 76 6.67 8.64 17.71
N ASP A 77 6.17 9.59 18.47
CA ASP A 77 5.31 9.33 19.63
C ASP A 77 3.89 8.93 19.21
N GLU A 78 3.33 9.56 18.17
CA GLU A 78 2.05 9.15 17.59
C GLU A 78 2.10 7.72 17.04
N ILE A 79 3.20 7.31 16.40
CA ILE A 79 3.37 5.92 15.93
C ILE A 79 3.43 4.97 17.13
N ARG A 80 4.15 5.31 18.19
CA ARG A 80 4.24 4.48 19.39
C ARG A 80 2.87 4.30 20.05
N GLU A 81 2.09 5.37 20.15
CA GLU A 81 0.76 5.35 20.75
C GLU A 81 -0.24 4.56 19.89
N GLU A 82 -0.27 4.81 18.58
CA GLU A 82 -1.23 4.19 17.67
C GLU A 82 -1.07 2.67 17.57
N PHE A 83 0.16 2.18 17.69
CA PHE A 83 0.53 0.76 17.58
C PHE A 83 1.04 0.15 18.89
N ALA A 84 0.71 0.75 20.04
CA ALA A 84 1.11 0.24 21.34
C ALA A 84 0.65 -1.21 21.57
N GLY A 85 1.54 -2.06 22.09
CA GLY A 85 1.27 -3.46 22.37
C GLY A 85 1.58 -4.42 21.21
N TYR A 86 2.04 -3.92 20.05
CA TYR A 86 2.49 -4.75 18.95
C TYR A 86 4.03 -4.78 18.87
N GLU A 87 4.64 -5.86 19.36
CA GLU A 87 6.10 -6.06 19.40
C GLU A 87 6.77 -5.80 18.04
N SER A 88 6.13 -6.23 16.94
CA SER A 88 6.67 -6.05 15.59
C SER A 88 6.94 -4.57 15.22
N ILE A 89 6.08 -3.64 15.66
CA ILE A 89 6.26 -2.21 15.41
C ILE A 89 7.29 -1.63 16.38
N GLU A 90 7.29 -2.07 17.64
CA GLU A 90 8.28 -1.66 18.65
C GLU A 90 9.70 -2.00 18.19
N LEU A 91 9.94 -3.24 17.77
CA LEU A 91 11.23 -3.68 17.20
C LEU A 91 11.63 -2.91 15.94
N THR A 92 10.64 -2.48 15.15
CA THR A 92 10.87 -1.68 13.94
C THR A 92 11.24 -0.24 14.30
N LEU A 93 10.60 0.35 15.33
CA LEU A 93 10.91 1.68 15.84
C LEU A 93 12.29 1.77 16.50
N GLU A 94 12.73 0.71 17.19
CA GLU A 94 14.05 0.65 17.84
C GLU A 94 15.20 0.74 16.83
N LYS A 95 15.01 0.21 15.62
CA LYS A 95 16.01 0.22 14.53
C LYS A 95 15.88 1.45 13.63
N ASP A 96 14.96 2.34 13.91
CA ASP A 96 14.69 3.51 13.07
C ASP A 96 15.53 4.72 13.50
N ASP A 97 16.59 4.98 12.73
CA ASP A 97 17.48 6.12 12.95
C ASP A 97 16.88 7.46 12.50
N ILE A 98 15.79 7.45 11.70
CA ILE A 98 15.20 8.65 11.10
C ILE A 98 14.21 9.28 12.06
N LYS A 99 14.42 10.54 12.46
CA LYS A 99 13.57 11.21 13.46
C LYS A 99 12.58 12.17 12.83
N THR A 100 12.93 12.79 11.69
CA THR A 100 12.14 13.86 11.10
C THR A 100 11.38 13.41 9.85
N LYS A 101 10.25 14.08 9.59
CA LYS A 101 9.46 13.89 8.36
C LYS A 101 10.28 14.16 7.09
N GLU A 102 11.15 15.16 7.12
CA GLU A 102 11.94 15.55 5.95
C GLU A 102 12.99 14.51 5.58
N GLU A 103 13.69 13.97 6.57
CA GLU A 103 14.64 12.87 6.39
C GLU A 103 13.94 11.61 5.87
N ALA A 104 12.75 11.31 6.40
CA ALA A 104 11.94 10.18 5.95
C ALA A 104 11.53 10.31 4.48
N LEU A 105 11.06 11.50 4.07
CA LEU A 105 10.74 11.80 2.68
C LEU A 105 11.96 11.65 1.76
N LYS A 106 13.12 12.15 2.18
CA LYS A 106 14.38 12.03 1.42
C LYS A 106 14.84 10.58 1.29
N ASP A 107 14.74 9.77 2.35
CA ASP A 107 15.11 8.35 2.31
C ASP A 107 14.22 7.56 1.35
N ILE A 108 12.90 7.77 1.42
CA ILE A 108 11.94 7.16 0.51
C ILE A 108 12.24 7.54 -0.93
N TYR A 109 12.48 8.82 -1.18
CA TYR A 109 12.80 9.30 -2.53
C TYR A 109 14.05 8.63 -3.10
N ARG A 110 15.14 8.59 -2.32
CA ARG A 110 16.42 7.98 -2.71
C ARG A 110 16.25 6.51 -3.11
N LYS A 111 15.40 5.76 -2.40
CA LYS A 111 15.13 4.35 -2.70
C LYS A 111 14.23 4.15 -3.91
N LEU A 112 13.33 5.10 -4.20
CA LEU A 112 12.45 5.07 -5.38
C LEU A 112 13.16 5.53 -6.65
N ARG A 113 14.04 6.52 -6.54
CA ARG A 113 14.81 7.12 -7.64
C ARG A 113 16.28 7.29 -7.24
N PRO A 114 17.09 6.22 -7.37
CA PRO A 114 18.51 6.28 -7.06
C PRO A 114 19.24 7.26 -7.99
N GLY A 115 20.12 8.10 -7.42
CA GLY A 115 20.99 9.01 -8.19
C GLY A 115 20.46 10.44 -8.37
N GLU A 116 19.20 10.72 -7.99
CA GLU A 116 18.65 12.07 -8.01
C GLU A 116 18.80 12.73 -6.62
N GLN A 117 19.46 13.89 -6.53
CA GLN A 117 19.45 14.73 -5.33
C GLN A 117 18.22 15.64 -5.36
N VAL A 118 17.40 15.62 -4.30
CA VAL A 118 16.08 16.22 -4.38
C VAL A 118 15.68 16.96 -3.10
N ALA A 119 15.00 18.09 -3.32
CA ALA A 119 14.36 18.89 -2.29
C ALA A 119 13.16 18.16 -1.67
N THR A 120 12.91 18.38 -0.38
CA THR A 120 11.87 17.68 0.39
C THR A 120 10.48 17.77 -0.26
N GLU A 121 10.17 18.89 -0.91
CA GLU A 121 8.91 19.17 -1.57
C GLU A 121 8.63 18.23 -2.74
N ALA A 122 9.66 17.91 -3.53
CA ALA A 122 9.52 16.98 -4.64
C ALA A 122 9.33 15.53 -4.17
N ALA A 123 9.94 15.17 -3.04
CA ALA A 123 9.67 13.88 -2.39
C ALA A 123 8.24 13.77 -1.86
N ARG A 124 7.74 14.84 -1.24
CA ARG A 124 6.33 14.94 -0.82
C ARG A 124 5.38 14.83 -2.01
N ALA A 125 5.65 15.59 -3.08
CA ALA A 125 4.83 15.56 -4.29
C ALA A 125 4.85 14.18 -4.97
N LEU A 126 5.97 13.46 -4.92
CA LEU A 126 6.05 12.10 -5.44
C LEU A 126 5.11 11.16 -4.67
N LEU A 127 5.15 11.21 -3.34
CA LEU A 127 4.32 10.37 -2.49
C LEU A 127 2.82 10.70 -2.63
N ASP A 128 2.50 12.00 -2.70
CA ASP A 128 1.15 12.48 -3.01
C ASP A 128 0.61 11.91 -4.33
N ASN A 129 1.43 12.00 -5.37
CA ASN A 129 1.11 11.44 -6.68
C ASN A 129 0.93 9.92 -6.70
N PHE A 130 1.55 9.20 -5.77
CA PHE A 130 1.42 7.75 -5.72
C PHE A 130 0.09 7.30 -5.14
N TYR A 131 -0.46 7.97 -4.12
CA TYR A 131 -1.59 7.44 -3.33
C TYR A 131 -2.74 8.41 -3.09
N PHE A 132 -2.47 9.72 -3.09
CA PHE A 132 -3.41 10.75 -2.65
C PHE A 132 -3.94 11.61 -3.82
N ASN A 133 -3.34 11.48 -5.01
CA ASN A 133 -3.74 12.23 -6.19
C ASN A 133 -4.68 11.44 -7.12
N ALA A 134 -5.94 11.87 -7.24
CA ALA A 134 -6.94 11.20 -8.07
C ALA A 134 -6.57 11.12 -9.57
N LYS A 135 -5.71 12.02 -10.08
CA LYS A 135 -5.24 11.95 -11.46
C LYS A 135 -4.33 10.75 -11.69
N ARG A 136 -3.63 10.26 -10.67
CA ARG A 136 -2.63 9.18 -10.80
C ARG A 136 -3.00 7.90 -10.05
N TYR A 137 -3.88 7.98 -9.06
CA TYR A 137 -4.34 6.87 -8.24
C TYR A 137 -5.88 6.77 -8.21
N ASP A 138 -6.41 5.56 -8.23
CA ASP A 138 -7.84 5.26 -8.21
C ASP A 138 -8.12 3.82 -7.73
N LEU A 139 -8.84 3.67 -6.63
CA LEU A 139 -9.36 2.40 -6.09
C LEU A 139 -10.60 1.90 -6.83
N ALA A 140 -11.30 2.79 -7.56
CA ALA A 140 -12.68 2.67 -7.97
C ALA A 140 -13.65 2.44 -6.80
N LYS A 141 -14.95 2.62 -7.06
CA LYS A 141 -16.02 2.39 -6.05
C LYS A 141 -15.94 1.00 -5.42
N VAL A 142 -15.63 -0.02 -6.21
CA VAL A 142 -15.50 -1.41 -5.72
C VAL A 142 -14.31 -1.58 -4.78
N GLY A 143 -13.17 -0.94 -5.08
CA GLY A 143 -11.98 -1.04 -4.23
C GLY A 143 -12.18 -0.31 -2.92
N ARG A 144 -12.76 0.90 -2.95
CA ARG A 144 -13.12 1.65 -1.73
C ARG A 144 -14.10 0.86 -0.87
N TYR A 145 -15.13 0.28 -1.47
CA TYR A 145 -16.09 -0.58 -0.77
C TYR A 145 -15.42 -1.79 -0.10
N LYS A 146 -14.56 -2.52 -0.83
CA LYS A 146 -13.83 -3.68 -0.28
C LYS A 146 -12.89 -3.27 0.87
N LEU A 147 -12.18 -2.16 0.71
CA LEU A 147 -11.27 -1.62 1.73
C LEU A 147 -12.03 -1.22 3.00
N ASN A 148 -13.10 -0.42 2.87
CA ASN A 148 -13.96 -0.03 3.99
C ASN A 148 -14.52 -1.24 4.74
N ARG A 149 -15.00 -2.25 4.00
CA ARG A 149 -15.57 -3.45 4.60
C ARG A 149 -14.51 -4.26 5.35
N LYS A 150 -13.32 -4.46 4.76
CA LYS A 150 -12.26 -5.28 5.37
C LYS A 150 -11.64 -4.61 6.59
N LEU A 151 -11.43 -3.28 6.54
CA LEU A 151 -10.78 -2.53 7.62
C LEU A 151 -11.77 -1.89 8.61
N GLY A 152 -13.09 -2.02 8.38
CA GLY A 152 -14.13 -1.35 9.17
C GLY A 152 -13.91 0.17 9.23
N ILE A 153 -13.76 0.78 8.06
CA ILE A 153 -13.63 2.24 7.89
C ILE A 153 -14.90 2.78 7.25
N ASP A 154 -15.44 3.86 7.79
CA ASP A 154 -16.66 4.50 7.29
C ASP A 154 -16.37 5.73 6.43
N ALA A 155 -15.68 5.51 5.31
CA ALA A 155 -15.41 6.57 4.33
C ALA A 155 -16.39 6.51 3.15
N PRO A 156 -16.70 7.65 2.50
CA PRO A 156 -17.52 7.67 1.30
C PRO A 156 -17.03 6.75 0.18
N ILE A 157 -17.93 6.00 -0.47
CA ILE A 157 -17.59 5.12 -1.61
C ILE A 157 -17.10 5.92 -2.83
N THR A 158 -17.40 7.22 -2.86
CA THR A 158 -16.90 8.17 -3.87
C THR A 158 -15.42 8.47 -3.74
N ASP A 159 -14.82 8.21 -2.58
CA ASP A 159 -13.41 8.48 -2.33
C ASP A 159 -12.56 7.46 -3.09
N SER A 160 -12.03 7.91 -4.22
CA SER A 160 -11.27 7.04 -5.12
C SER A 160 -9.80 6.92 -4.75
N VAL A 161 -9.31 7.70 -3.78
CA VAL A 161 -7.90 7.69 -3.34
C VAL A 161 -7.76 7.09 -1.94
N LEU A 162 -6.53 6.74 -1.57
CA LEU A 162 -6.24 6.35 -0.19
C LEU A 162 -6.22 7.59 0.71
N SER A 163 -6.44 7.36 1.99
CA SER A 163 -6.19 8.30 3.08
C SER A 163 -5.09 7.75 4.00
N VAL A 164 -4.53 8.62 4.84
CA VAL A 164 -3.57 8.18 5.86
C VAL A 164 -4.22 7.20 6.84
N ALA A 165 -5.50 7.40 7.16
CA ALA A 165 -6.28 6.48 8.00
C ALA A 165 -6.37 5.08 7.40
N ASP A 166 -6.54 4.95 6.07
CA ASP A 166 -6.56 3.65 5.40
C ASP A 166 -5.22 2.91 5.53
N VAL A 167 -4.12 3.66 5.43
CA VAL A 167 -2.77 3.13 5.57
C VAL A 167 -2.54 2.64 7.00
N VAL A 168 -2.84 3.48 7.99
CA VAL A 168 -2.70 3.14 9.41
C VAL A 168 -3.55 1.93 9.77
N ALA A 169 -4.82 1.91 9.37
CA ALA A 169 -5.72 0.78 9.61
C ALA A 169 -5.24 -0.51 8.92
N THR A 170 -4.67 -0.43 7.72
CA THR A 170 -4.08 -1.60 7.04
C THR A 170 -2.90 -2.16 7.82
N ILE A 171 -2.00 -1.30 8.31
CA ILE A 171 -0.86 -1.72 9.12
C ILE A 171 -1.34 -2.30 10.46
N LYS A 172 -2.33 -1.67 11.10
CA LYS A 172 -2.92 -2.11 12.38
C LYS A 172 -3.53 -3.50 12.25
N TYR A 173 -4.29 -3.74 11.18
CA TYR A 173 -4.81 -5.06 10.86
C TYR A 173 -3.67 -6.09 10.69
N LEU A 174 -2.61 -5.74 9.95
CA LEU A 174 -1.49 -6.65 9.70
C LEU A 174 -0.75 -7.05 10.99
N VAL A 175 -0.47 -6.08 11.87
CA VAL A 175 0.28 -6.34 13.11
C VAL A 175 -0.56 -7.09 14.14
N ALA A 176 -1.86 -6.83 14.20
CA ALA A 176 -2.79 -7.57 15.04
C ALA A 176 -2.96 -9.03 14.56
N LEU A 177 -3.08 -9.23 13.25
CA LEU A 177 -3.11 -10.57 12.65
C LEU A 177 -1.82 -11.36 12.96
N HIS A 178 -0.66 -10.69 12.96
CA HIS A 178 0.60 -11.31 13.33
C HIS A 178 0.73 -11.59 14.84
N ALA A 179 0.18 -10.73 15.69
CA ALA A 179 0.13 -10.92 17.13
C ALA A 179 -0.80 -12.08 17.55
N GLY A 180 -1.64 -12.57 16.63
CA GLY A 180 -2.60 -13.64 16.88
C GLY A 180 -3.94 -13.12 17.41
N ASP A 181 -4.22 -11.83 17.28
CA ASP A 181 -5.52 -11.27 17.63
C ASP A 181 -6.60 -11.81 16.69
N GLU A 182 -7.77 -12.10 17.23
CA GLU A 182 -8.91 -12.58 16.43
C GLU A 182 -9.80 -11.43 15.93
N LYS A 183 -9.77 -10.28 16.62
CA LYS A 183 -10.68 -9.16 16.38
C LYS A 183 -10.00 -7.82 16.52
N LEU A 184 -10.46 -6.84 15.73
CA LEU A 184 -10.13 -5.43 15.89
C LEU A 184 -11.38 -4.56 15.98
N PRO A 185 -11.35 -3.46 16.74
CA PRO A 185 -12.40 -2.45 16.69
C PRO A 185 -12.38 -1.73 15.33
N GLY A 186 -13.56 -1.42 14.82
CA GLY A 186 -13.78 -0.63 13.62
C GLY A 186 -15.08 0.14 13.70
N VAL A 187 -15.40 0.85 12.62
CA VAL A 187 -16.62 1.65 12.49
C VAL A 187 -17.33 1.29 11.18
N ARG A 188 -18.65 1.09 11.23
CA ARG A 188 -19.49 0.94 10.04
C ARG A 188 -20.76 1.74 10.23
N LYS A 189 -21.06 2.64 9.28
CA LYS A 189 -22.24 3.52 9.35
C LYS A 189 -22.32 4.31 10.66
N GLY A 190 -21.18 4.79 11.15
CA GLY A 190 -21.04 5.50 12.42
C GLY A 190 -21.14 4.63 13.68
N GLU A 191 -21.40 3.33 13.58
CA GLU A 191 -21.50 2.43 14.73
C GLU A 191 -20.19 1.65 14.95
N PRO A 192 -19.76 1.46 16.21
CA PRO A 192 -18.61 0.62 16.52
C PRO A 192 -18.93 -0.84 16.20
N VAL A 193 -18.02 -1.50 15.50
CA VAL A 193 -18.14 -2.91 15.13
C VAL A 193 -16.84 -3.64 15.42
N GLU A 194 -16.93 -4.92 15.75
CA GLU A 194 -15.76 -5.80 15.78
C GLU A 194 -15.52 -6.40 14.39
N ILE A 195 -14.30 -6.25 13.89
CA ILE A 195 -13.84 -6.82 12.64
C ILE A 195 -13.09 -8.10 12.97
N SER A 196 -13.51 -9.22 12.36
CA SER A 196 -12.76 -10.48 12.43
C SER A 196 -11.46 -10.36 11.63
N LEU A 197 -10.34 -10.74 12.26
CA LEU A 197 -9.04 -10.85 11.63
C LEU A 197 -8.90 -12.22 10.98
N ASP A 198 -8.74 -12.22 9.66
CA ASP A 198 -8.43 -13.42 8.88
C ASP A 198 -7.62 -13.06 7.62
N VAL A 199 -6.90 -14.07 7.10
CA VAL A 199 -6.23 -14.03 5.80
C VAL A 199 -7.25 -14.11 4.67
N ASP A 200 -6.88 -13.60 3.50
CA ASP A 200 -7.72 -13.61 2.31
C ASP A 200 -7.26 -14.70 1.34
N ASP A 201 -8.21 -15.50 0.84
CA ASP A 201 -7.98 -16.32 -0.34
C ASP A 201 -7.97 -15.43 -1.59
N ILE A 202 -6.76 -15.08 -2.04
CA ILE A 202 -6.53 -14.24 -3.21
C ILE A 202 -6.83 -14.93 -4.56
N ASP A 203 -7.03 -16.24 -4.57
CA ASP A 203 -7.37 -17.02 -5.75
C ASP A 203 -8.88 -17.22 -5.90
N HIS A 204 -9.65 -17.00 -4.83
CA HIS A 204 -11.11 -16.98 -4.87
C HIS A 204 -11.65 -15.99 -5.93
N PHE A 205 -12.63 -16.41 -6.73
CA PHE A 205 -13.16 -15.60 -7.83
C PHE A 205 -13.76 -14.26 -7.40
N GLY A 206 -14.30 -14.15 -6.18
CA GLY A 206 -14.77 -12.86 -5.62
C GLY A 206 -13.64 -11.83 -5.39
N ASN A 207 -12.39 -12.30 -5.39
CA ASN A 207 -11.18 -11.47 -5.32
C ASN A 207 -10.52 -11.28 -6.70
N ARG A 208 -11.12 -11.82 -7.76
CA ARG A 208 -10.67 -11.71 -9.14
C ARG A 208 -11.65 -10.88 -9.97
N ARG A 209 -11.15 -10.24 -11.03
CA ARG A 209 -11.95 -9.52 -12.03
C ARG A 209 -11.43 -9.79 -13.42
N ILE A 210 -12.32 -9.67 -14.40
CA ILE A 210 -11.93 -9.72 -15.82
C ILE A 210 -11.39 -8.36 -16.23
N ARG A 211 -10.18 -8.35 -16.75
CA ARG A 211 -9.58 -7.23 -17.46
C ARG A 211 -9.80 -7.43 -18.96
N ALA A 212 -10.68 -6.61 -19.52
CA ALA A 212 -11.01 -6.66 -20.94
C ALA A 212 -9.86 -6.13 -21.81
N VAL A 213 -9.92 -6.46 -23.10
CA VAL A 213 -8.92 -6.05 -24.12
C VAL A 213 -8.67 -4.54 -24.12
N GLY A 214 -9.73 -3.72 -24.01
CA GLY A 214 -9.59 -2.27 -23.96
C GLY A 214 -8.77 -1.77 -22.77
N GLU A 215 -8.95 -2.37 -21.58
CA GLU A 215 -8.17 -2.02 -20.39
C GLU A 215 -6.70 -2.46 -20.54
N LEU A 216 -6.43 -3.60 -21.17
CA LEU A 216 -5.06 -4.05 -21.46
C LEU A 216 -4.32 -3.05 -22.35
N ILE A 217 -4.96 -2.62 -23.45
CA ILE A 217 -4.39 -1.64 -24.37
C ILE A 217 -4.21 -0.29 -23.68
N GLN A 218 -5.22 0.19 -22.94
CA GLN A 218 -5.15 1.46 -22.22
C GLN A 218 -3.97 1.49 -21.24
N ASN A 219 -3.73 0.40 -20.52
CA ASN A 219 -2.61 0.30 -19.58
C ASN A 219 -1.25 0.36 -20.29
N GLN A 220 -1.10 -0.33 -21.43
CA GLN A 220 0.13 -0.26 -22.23
C GLN A 220 0.40 1.14 -22.77
N VAL A 221 -0.62 1.80 -23.34
CA VAL A 221 -0.52 3.18 -23.82
C VAL A 221 -0.13 4.11 -22.67
N ARG A 222 -0.72 3.96 -21.49
CA ARG A 222 -0.38 4.77 -20.31
C ARG A 222 1.07 4.61 -19.89
N THR A 223 1.60 3.38 -19.86
CA THR A 223 3.03 3.16 -19.57
C THR A 223 3.92 3.84 -20.60
N GLY A 224 3.56 3.80 -21.89
CA GLY A 224 4.26 4.53 -22.95
C GLY A 224 4.23 6.05 -22.73
N LEU A 225 3.06 6.62 -22.45
CA LEU A 225 2.89 8.05 -22.18
C LEU A 225 3.63 8.51 -20.93
N SER A 226 3.70 7.69 -19.88
CA SER A 226 4.47 8.02 -18.67
C SER A 226 5.98 8.10 -18.94
N ARG A 227 6.52 7.25 -19.83
CA ARG A 227 7.92 7.35 -20.27
C ARG A 227 8.14 8.60 -21.11
N MET A 228 7.20 8.92 -22.00
CA MET A 228 7.23 10.15 -22.79
C MET A 228 7.17 11.41 -21.91
N GLU A 229 6.29 11.44 -20.90
CA GLU A 229 6.19 12.51 -19.91
C GLU A 229 7.55 12.76 -19.24
N ARG A 230 8.29 11.70 -18.91
CA ARG A 230 9.61 11.82 -18.30
C ARG A 230 10.61 12.50 -19.23
N VAL A 231 10.69 12.06 -20.48
CA VAL A 231 11.60 12.64 -21.50
C VAL A 231 11.26 14.11 -21.78
N VAL A 232 9.97 14.46 -21.82
CA VAL A 232 9.55 15.86 -22.01
C VAL A 232 10.04 16.71 -20.84
N ARG A 233 9.86 16.27 -19.60
CA ARG A 233 10.34 17.00 -18.41
C ARG A 233 11.86 17.17 -18.43
N GLU A 234 12.61 16.11 -18.76
CA GLU A 234 14.08 16.14 -18.86
C GLU A 234 14.59 17.11 -19.93
N ARG A 235 13.81 17.37 -21.00
CA ARG A 235 14.19 18.29 -22.09
C ARG A 235 13.73 19.74 -21.88
N MET A 236 12.84 19.99 -20.92
CA MET A 236 12.34 21.33 -20.59
C MET A 236 13.21 22.06 -19.56
N THR A 237 14.13 21.34 -18.91
CA THR A 237 15.21 21.86 -18.06
C THR A 237 16.49 22.04 -18.87
#